data_AF-A0A9D5FKU1-F1
#
_entry.id   AF-A0A9D5FKU1-F1
#
_cell.length_a   1.000
_cell.length_b   1.000
_cell.length_c   1.000
_cell.angle_alpha   90.00
_cell.angle_beta   90.00
_cell.angle_gamma   90.00
#
_symmetry.space_group_name_H-M   'P 1'
#
loop_
_entity.id
_entity.type
_entity.pdbx_description
1 polymer ?
#
loop_
_entity_poly.entity_id
_entity_poly.type
_entity_poly.pdbx_seq_one_letter_code
_entity_poly.pdbx_strand_id
1 'polypeptide(L)'
;MSAFDDAREKWSGTVNRVSIGALKAEGGTRGSVVTVGGANALPFLKFEGDAQLKPVIAMEVWDREPDDWPKPLMEALGDAVKNPAEWAKKCVSEFGAEMICLKLAGIHPDFGDASPSQAAGVVKSILAAVDVPLIILGCEHDEKDNEVLP
;
A
#
# COMPACT_ATOMS: atom_id res chain seq x y z
N MET A 1 30.99 19.19 -35.75
CA MET A 1 29.97 18.33 -35.12
C MET A 1 28.69 19.13 -35.06
N SER A 2 27.67 18.77 -35.83
CA SER A 2 26.33 19.34 -35.65
C SER A 2 25.78 18.82 -34.32
N ALA A 3 25.43 19.72 -33.41
CA ALA A 3 24.66 19.35 -32.23
C ALA A 3 23.27 18.91 -32.70
N PHE A 4 22.82 17.75 -32.23
CA PHE A 4 21.43 17.33 -32.38
C PHE A 4 20.67 17.86 -31.17
N ASP A 5 19.53 18.50 -31.41
CA ASP A 5 18.65 18.93 -30.32
C ASP A 5 17.90 17.72 -29.74
N ASP A 6 17.71 17.72 -28.42
CA ASP A 6 16.86 16.72 -27.75
C ASP A 6 15.42 16.85 -28.29
N ALA A 7 14.82 15.74 -28.73
CA ALA A 7 13.40 15.70 -29.06
C ALA A 7 12.59 15.76 -27.76
N ARG A 8 12.04 16.94 -27.46
CA ARG A 8 11.25 17.20 -26.25
C ARG A 8 9.80 17.48 -26.60
N GLU A 9 8.90 16.76 -25.96
CA GLU A 9 7.47 17.03 -26.05
C GLU A 9 7.01 18.08 -25.03
N LYS A 10 5.93 18.80 -25.37
CA LYS A 10 5.28 19.77 -24.47
C LYS A 10 4.00 19.17 -23.91
N TRP A 11 4.05 18.78 -22.64
CA TRP A 11 2.92 18.21 -21.92
C TRP A 11 2.06 19.32 -21.30
N SER A 12 0.76 19.33 -21.62
CA SER A 12 -0.19 20.33 -21.11
C SER A 12 -0.81 19.98 -19.76
N GLY A 13 -0.62 18.74 -19.30
CA GLY A 13 -1.22 18.21 -18.07
C GLY A 13 -0.18 17.63 -17.12
N THR A 14 -0.62 17.37 -15.90
CA THR A 14 0.18 16.72 -14.86
C THR A 14 -0.69 15.71 -14.13
N VAL A 15 -0.14 14.54 -13.82
CA VAL A 15 -0.83 13.53 -13.00
C VAL A 15 -1.05 14.11 -11.60
N ASN A 16 -2.26 13.95 -11.06
CA ASN A 16 -2.59 14.41 -9.71
C ASN A 16 -1.59 13.88 -8.67
N ARG A 17 -1.30 14.68 -7.66
CA ARG A 17 -0.57 14.24 -6.48
C ARG A 17 -1.54 13.75 -5.42
N VAL A 18 -1.23 12.60 -4.83
CA VAL A 18 -2.01 12.01 -3.74
C VAL A 18 -1.06 11.72 -2.58
N SER A 19 -1.38 12.26 -1.41
CA SER A 19 -0.66 11.99 -0.17
C SER A 19 -1.43 10.96 0.65
N ILE A 20 -0.73 9.93 1.12
CA ILE A 20 -1.27 8.80 1.87
C ILE A 20 -0.61 8.77 3.25
N GLY A 21 -1.42 8.69 4.30
CA GLY A 21 -1.00 8.82 5.69
C GLY A 21 -1.18 10.23 6.23
N ALA A 22 -1.13 10.36 7.56
CA ALA A 22 -1.21 11.62 8.27
C ALA A 22 -0.33 11.55 9.52
N LEU A 23 0.49 12.58 9.73
CA LEU A 23 1.33 12.71 10.92
C LEU A 23 0.49 13.13 12.12
N LYS A 24 1.08 13.07 13.32
CA LYS A 24 0.46 13.57 14.56
C LYS A 24 0.01 15.04 14.47
N ALA A 25 0.78 15.87 13.76
CA ALA A 25 0.44 17.28 13.54
C ALA A 25 -0.82 17.48 12.66
N GLU A 26 -1.19 16.46 11.90
CA GLU A 26 -2.34 16.44 10.98
C GLU A 26 -3.50 15.60 11.53
N GLY A 27 -3.42 15.19 12.81
CA GLY A 27 -4.45 14.37 13.48
C GLY A 27 -4.33 12.86 13.24
N GLY A 28 -3.29 12.40 12.53
CA GLY A 28 -3.01 10.98 12.34
C GLY A 28 -2.03 10.41 13.36
N THR A 29 -1.60 9.18 13.11
CA THR A 29 -0.64 8.44 13.96
C THR A 29 0.56 7.92 13.18
N ARG A 30 0.66 8.20 11.87
CA ARG A 30 1.76 7.69 11.05
C ARG A 30 3.05 8.46 11.38
N GLY A 31 4.18 7.77 11.27
CA GLY A 31 5.51 8.38 11.37
C GLY A 31 6.00 8.97 10.03
N SER A 32 5.37 8.58 8.92
CA SER A 32 5.66 9.10 7.59
C SER A 32 4.40 9.29 6.75
N VAL A 33 4.53 10.11 5.70
CA VAL A 33 3.52 10.33 4.66
C VAL A 33 4.16 10.02 3.33
N VAL A 34 3.47 9.27 2.48
CA VAL A 34 3.91 8.94 1.12
C VAL A 34 3.11 9.77 0.14
N THR A 35 3.78 10.47 -0.77
CA THR A 35 3.12 11.19 -1.88
C THR A 35 3.46 10.51 -3.19
N VAL A 36 2.46 10.26 -4.03
CA VAL A 36 2.61 9.67 -5.37
C VAL A 36 2.05 10.59 -6.45
N GLY A 37 2.41 10.35 -7.71
CA GLY A 37 1.93 11.11 -8.88
C GLY A 37 2.82 12.30 -9.24
N GLY A 38 2.22 13.36 -9.78
CA GLY A 38 2.93 14.57 -10.18
C GLY A 38 3.69 14.48 -11.51
N ALA A 39 3.65 13.34 -12.21
CA ALA A 39 4.33 13.20 -13.50
C ALA A 39 3.77 14.18 -14.54
N ASN A 40 4.67 14.92 -15.20
CA ASN A 40 4.38 15.88 -16.26
C ASN A 40 5.13 15.53 -17.58
N ALA A 41 5.49 14.26 -17.73
CA ALA A 41 6.10 13.66 -18.92
C ALA A 41 5.88 12.14 -18.92
N LEU A 42 6.35 11.46 -19.96
CA LEU A 42 6.35 10.00 -19.99
C LEU A 42 7.24 9.40 -18.88
N PRO A 43 6.96 8.16 -18.43
CA PRO A 43 7.67 7.55 -17.31
C PRO A 43 9.19 7.58 -17.49
N PHE A 44 9.88 8.19 -16.52
CA PHE A 44 11.34 8.27 -16.42
C PHE A 44 12.05 9.16 -17.47
N LEU A 45 11.31 9.90 -18.30
CA LEU A 45 11.88 10.86 -19.27
C LEU A 45 12.18 12.22 -18.62
N LYS A 46 13.13 12.24 -17.69
CA LYS A 46 13.47 13.45 -16.91
C LYS A 46 13.97 14.64 -17.74
N PHE A 47 14.40 14.41 -18.98
CA PHE A 47 14.87 15.47 -19.87
C PHE A 47 13.73 16.37 -20.39
N GLU A 48 12.49 15.91 -20.30
CA GLU A 48 11.29 16.64 -20.77
C GLU A 48 10.22 16.81 -19.68
N GLY A 49 10.47 16.36 -18.45
CA GLY A 49 9.62 16.64 -17.28
C GLY A 49 10.35 16.40 -15.96
N ASP A 50 10.18 17.30 -15.00
CA ASP A 50 10.93 17.35 -13.74
C ASP A 50 10.08 17.05 -12.48
N ALA A 51 8.76 16.98 -12.62
CA ALA A 51 7.82 16.92 -11.48
C ALA A 51 7.47 15.50 -11.00
N GLN A 52 8.08 14.47 -11.60
CA GLN A 52 7.79 13.05 -11.33
C GLN A 52 8.37 12.57 -9.98
N LEU A 53 7.50 12.05 -9.12
CA LEU A 53 7.89 11.30 -7.92
C LEU A 53 8.27 9.86 -8.28
N LYS A 54 9.17 9.25 -7.49
CA LYS A 54 9.54 7.84 -7.69
C LYS A 54 8.32 6.94 -7.44
N PRO A 55 8.19 5.82 -8.18
CA PRO A 55 7.25 4.77 -7.81
C PRO A 55 7.55 4.27 -6.39
N VAL A 56 6.50 3.95 -5.65
CA VAL A 56 6.55 3.46 -4.27
C VAL A 56 5.99 2.04 -4.23
N ILE A 57 6.60 1.18 -3.42
CA ILE A 57 6.16 -0.22 -3.27
C ILE A 57 5.44 -0.39 -1.93
N ALA A 58 4.21 -0.86 -2.00
CA ALA A 58 3.47 -1.36 -0.84
C ALA A 58 3.53 -2.89 -0.83
N MET A 59 3.71 -3.48 0.35
CA MET A 59 3.67 -4.94 0.49
C MET A 59 2.31 -5.39 1.02
N GLU A 60 1.82 -6.48 0.43
CA GLU A 60 0.54 -7.07 0.81
C GLU A 60 0.64 -7.83 2.14
N VAL A 61 -0.38 -7.64 2.97
CA VAL A 61 -0.61 -8.35 4.24
C VAL A 61 -2.08 -8.75 4.26
N TRP A 62 -2.37 -9.99 4.62
CA TRP A 62 -3.75 -10.45 4.83
C TRP A 62 -4.09 -10.41 6.32
N ASP A 63 -5.37 -10.20 6.63
CA ASP A 63 -5.92 -10.32 8.00
C ASP A 63 -6.07 -11.78 8.48
N ARG A 64 -5.75 -12.73 7.61
CA ARG A 64 -5.73 -14.18 7.85
C ARG A 64 -4.53 -14.84 7.18
N GLU A 65 -4.16 -16.03 7.64
CA GLU A 65 -3.16 -16.87 6.96
C GLU A 65 -3.73 -17.37 5.61
N PRO A 66 -3.04 -17.17 4.48
CA PRO A 66 -3.46 -17.69 3.18
C PRO A 66 -3.31 -19.21 3.08
N ASP A 67 -4.29 -19.89 2.49
CA ASP A 67 -4.29 -21.36 2.36
C ASP A 67 -3.70 -21.86 1.04
N ASP A 68 -3.66 -20.99 0.03
CA ASP A 68 -3.40 -21.33 -1.37
C ASP A 68 -2.14 -20.66 -1.93
N TRP A 69 -1.40 -19.94 -1.09
CA TRP A 69 -0.20 -19.24 -1.52
C TRP A 69 0.97 -20.19 -1.81
N PRO A 70 1.79 -19.92 -2.85
CA PRO A 70 2.92 -20.77 -3.20
C PRO A 70 3.92 -20.91 -2.05
N LYS A 71 4.44 -22.14 -1.86
CA LYS A 71 5.41 -22.46 -0.80
C LYS A 71 6.60 -21.48 -0.69
N PRO A 72 7.26 -21.06 -1.79
CA PRO A 72 8.38 -20.12 -1.68
C PRO A 72 7.99 -18.77 -1.05
N LEU A 73 6.76 -18.31 -1.29
CA LEU A 73 6.25 -17.08 -0.69
C LEU A 73 5.98 -17.28 0.81
N MET A 74 5.35 -18.40 1.16
CA MET A 74 5.11 -18.75 2.57
C MET A 74 6.44 -18.93 3.34
N GLU A 75 7.46 -19.52 2.72
CA GLU A 75 8.80 -19.65 3.31
C GLU A 75 9.49 -18.30 3.54
N ALA A 76 9.38 -17.35 2.60
CA ALA A 76 9.94 -16.01 2.76
C ALA A 76 9.27 -15.23 3.90
N LEU A 77 7.95 -15.36 4.04
CA LEU A 77 7.18 -14.73 5.11
C LEU A 77 7.39 -15.42 6.46
N GLY A 78 7.56 -16.74 6.48
CA GLY A 78 7.75 -17.54 7.69
C GLY A 78 6.56 -17.40 8.63
N ASP A 79 6.81 -17.49 9.94
CA ASP A 79 5.75 -17.46 10.96
C ASP A 79 4.99 -16.13 11.06
N ALA A 80 5.53 -15.05 10.48
CA ALA A 80 4.87 -13.76 10.48
C ALA A 80 3.50 -13.81 9.77
N VAL A 81 3.33 -14.69 8.77
CA VAL A 81 2.08 -14.84 8.01
C VAL A 81 0.85 -15.16 8.88
N LYS A 82 1.08 -15.69 10.10
CA LYS A 82 0.03 -16.06 11.08
C LYS A 82 -0.47 -14.87 11.90
N ASN A 83 0.21 -13.73 11.85
CA ASN A 83 -0.15 -12.53 12.61
C ASN A 83 0.00 -11.27 11.74
N PRO A 84 -1.10 -10.60 11.35
CA PRO A 84 -1.05 -9.46 10.44
C PRO A 84 -0.15 -8.31 10.91
N ALA A 85 -0.07 -8.08 12.23
CA ALA A 85 0.76 -7.02 12.80
C ALA A 85 2.26 -7.36 12.71
N GLU A 86 2.64 -8.61 13.00
CA GLU A 86 4.02 -9.07 12.84
C GLU A 86 4.42 -9.21 11.37
N TRP A 87 3.50 -9.62 10.50
CA TRP A 87 3.68 -9.60 9.05
C TRP A 87 3.96 -8.17 8.56
N ALA A 88 3.13 -7.20 8.93
CA ALA A 88 3.36 -5.80 8.57
C ALA A 88 4.73 -5.27 9.05
N LYS A 89 5.12 -5.58 10.29
CA LYS A 89 6.46 -5.23 10.81
C LYS A 89 7.58 -5.85 9.98
N LYS A 90 7.46 -7.13 9.63
CA LYS A 90 8.46 -7.83 8.79
C LYS A 90 8.56 -7.18 7.41
N CYS A 91 7.43 -6.86 6.79
CA CYS A 91 7.39 -6.13 5.51
C CYS A 91 8.16 -4.80 5.57
N VAL A 92 7.98 -4.01 6.63
CA VAL A 92 8.68 -2.72 6.76
C VAL A 92 10.15 -2.90 7.12
N SER A 93 10.46 -3.72 8.12
CA SER A 93 11.80 -3.79 8.72
C SER A 93 12.80 -4.65 7.94
N GLU A 94 12.34 -5.73 7.31
CA GLU A 94 13.22 -6.66 6.58
C GLU A 94 13.16 -6.45 5.07
N PHE A 95 11.97 -6.13 4.53
CA PHE A 95 11.76 -6.01 3.09
C PHE A 95 11.71 -4.56 2.58
N GLY A 96 11.74 -3.57 3.48
CA GLY A 96 11.80 -2.16 3.14
C GLY A 96 10.50 -1.60 2.56
N ALA A 97 9.35 -2.16 2.93
CA ALA A 97 8.06 -1.65 2.50
C ALA A 97 7.85 -0.20 2.98
N GLU A 98 7.56 0.70 2.03
CA GLU A 98 7.27 2.11 2.32
C GLU A 98 5.81 2.35 2.68
N MET A 99 4.94 1.37 2.42
CA MET A 99 3.53 1.33 2.79
C MET A 99 3.08 -0.13 2.99
N ILE A 100 1.99 -0.33 3.71
CA ILE A 100 1.34 -1.64 3.84
C ILE A 100 0.01 -1.64 3.08
N CYS A 101 -0.20 -2.65 2.24
CA CYS A 101 -1.49 -2.94 1.64
C CYS A 101 -2.16 -4.06 2.43
N LEU A 102 -3.12 -3.73 3.28
CA LEU A 102 -3.91 -4.71 4.02
C LEU A 102 -5.08 -5.18 3.17
N LYS A 103 -5.11 -6.46 2.84
CA LYS A 103 -6.27 -7.15 2.28
C LYS A 103 -7.06 -7.77 3.44
N LEU A 104 -8.31 -7.32 3.61
CA LEU A 104 -9.25 -7.93 4.54
C LEU A 104 -9.87 -9.16 3.87
N ALA A 105 -9.12 -10.25 3.72
CA ALA A 105 -9.61 -11.49 3.11
C ALA A 105 -10.54 -12.27 4.05
N GLY A 106 -10.34 -12.17 5.37
CA GLY A 106 -11.09 -12.88 6.41
C GLY A 106 -12.51 -12.39 6.62
N ILE A 107 -12.89 -11.22 6.10
CA ILE A 107 -14.29 -10.76 6.12
C ILE A 107 -15.16 -11.53 5.10
N HIS A 108 -14.55 -12.18 4.10
CA HIS A 108 -15.31 -12.93 3.08
C HIS A 108 -16.19 -14.00 3.75
N PRO A 109 -17.46 -14.16 3.33
CA PRO A 109 -18.37 -15.15 3.91
C PRO A 109 -17.82 -16.58 3.92
N ASP A 110 -17.06 -16.96 2.88
CA ASP A 110 -16.47 -18.30 2.76
C ASP A 110 -15.15 -18.50 3.52
N PHE A 111 -14.48 -17.44 3.99
CA PHE A 111 -13.16 -17.52 4.64
C PHE A 111 -13.16 -17.20 6.13
N GLY A 112 -14.28 -16.71 6.67
CA GLY A 112 -14.42 -16.46 8.10
C GLY A 112 -15.59 -15.57 8.48
N ASP A 113 -16.15 -14.81 7.53
CA ASP A 113 -17.24 -13.84 7.74
C ASP A 113 -16.96 -12.90 8.92
N ALA A 114 -15.70 -12.46 9.05
CA ALA A 114 -15.30 -11.57 10.14
C ALA A 114 -16.15 -10.30 10.13
N SER A 115 -16.64 -9.91 11.32
CA SER A 115 -17.44 -8.70 11.49
C SER A 115 -16.62 -7.42 11.24
N PRO A 116 -17.27 -6.28 10.95
CA PRO A 116 -16.60 -4.98 10.85
C PRO A 116 -15.75 -4.65 12.09
N SER A 117 -16.19 -5.07 13.28
CA SER A 117 -15.45 -4.86 14.52
C SER A 117 -14.14 -5.65 14.59
N GLN A 118 -14.12 -6.88 14.08
CA GLN A 118 -12.93 -7.72 14.00
C GLN A 118 -11.95 -7.17 12.97
N ALA A 119 -12.43 -6.79 11.78
CA ALA A 119 -11.63 -6.14 10.75
C ALA A 119 -10.98 -4.84 11.26
N ALA A 120 -11.74 -3.97 11.93
CA ALA A 120 -11.21 -2.77 12.56
C ALA A 120 -10.18 -3.06 13.66
N GLY A 121 -10.32 -4.19 14.36
CA GLY A 121 -9.34 -4.67 15.33
C GLY A 121 -7.98 -4.99 14.68
N VAL A 122 -7.99 -5.66 13.53
CA VAL A 122 -6.78 -5.97 12.75
C VAL A 122 -6.14 -4.69 12.19
N VAL A 123 -6.95 -3.76 11.65
CA VAL A 123 -6.44 -2.46 11.19
C VAL A 123 -5.73 -1.72 12.33
N LYS A 124 -6.33 -1.68 13.53
CA LYS A 124 -5.73 -1.06 14.71
C LYS A 124 -4.44 -1.74 15.16
N SER A 125 -4.37 -3.07 15.10
CA SER A 125 -3.15 -3.79 15.48
C SER A 125 -1.99 -3.48 14.54
N ILE A 126 -2.25 -3.38 13.23
CA ILE A 126 -1.23 -2.98 12.24
C ILE A 126 -0.85 -1.51 12.40
N LEU A 127 -1.82 -0.62 12.62
CA LEU A 127 -1.54 0.81 12.86
C LEU A 127 -0.63 1.03 14.08
N ALA A 128 -0.75 0.20 15.11
CA ALA A 128 0.12 0.23 16.29
C ALA A 128 1.48 -0.46 16.07
N ALA A 129 1.57 -1.34 15.07
CA ALA A 129 2.75 -2.17 14.81
C ALA A 129 3.77 -1.50 13.90
N VAL A 130 3.33 -0.65 12.97
CA VAL A 130 4.18 0.04 11.99
C VAL A 130 3.83 1.52 11.91
N ASP A 131 4.74 2.33 11.37
CA ASP A 131 4.58 3.79 11.21
C ASP A 131 4.27 4.25 9.77
N VAL A 132 4.41 3.37 8.77
CA VAL A 132 4.25 3.67 7.33
C VAL A 132 2.79 3.75 6.88
N PRO A 133 2.37 4.52 5.87
CA PRO A 133 0.96 4.58 5.47
C PRO A 133 0.32 3.21 5.13
N LEU A 134 -1.00 3.12 5.30
CA LEU A 134 -1.80 1.93 5.01
C LEU A 134 -2.74 2.17 3.82
N ILE A 135 -2.86 1.16 2.97
CA ILE A 135 -3.94 0.97 2.01
C ILE A 135 -4.80 -0.18 2.54
N ILE A 136 -6.12 -0.03 2.57
CA ILE A 136 -7.03 -1.06 3.06
C ILE A 136 -7.93 -1.48 1.90
N LEU A 137 -7.93 -2.77 1.59
CA LEU A 137 -8.75 -3.39 0.56
C LEU A 137 -9.75 -4.37 1.19
N GLY A 138 -10.95 -4.42 0.63
CA GLY A 138 -11.98 -5.38 1.01
C GLY A 138 -11.71 -6.78 0.47
N CYS A 139 -12.65 -7.69 0.68
CA CYS A 139 -12.60 -9.07 0.23
C CYS A 139 -13.12 -9.31 -1.19
N GLU A 140 -13.59 -8.28 -1.89
CA GLU A 140 -14.24 -8.35 -3.21
C GLU A 140 -15.64 -8.99 -3.19
N HIS A 141 -16.25 -9.09 -2.01
CA HIS A 141 -17.68 -9.38 -1.88
C HIS A 141 -18.44 -8.09 -1.59
N ASP A 142 -19.13 -7.54 -2.60
CA ASP A 142 -19.73 -6.19 -2.58
C ASP A 142 -20.53 -5.88 -1.30
N GLU A 143 -21.43 -6.78 -0.88
CA GLU A 143 -22.25 -6.53 0.32
C GLU A 143 -21.40 -6.45 1.59
N LYS A 144 -20.35 -7.26 1.67
CA LYS A 144 -19.48 -7.33 2.84
C LYS A 144 -18.51 -6.16 2.86
N ASP A 145 -17.96 -5.81 1.71
CA ASP A 145 -17.09 -4.66 1.56
C ASP A 145 -17.86 -3.37 1.88
N ASN A 146 -19.12 -3.23 1.48
CA ASN A 146 -19.97 -2.09 1.87
C ASN A 146 -20.28 -2.06 3.38
N GLU A 147 -20.41 -3.22 4.02
CA GLU A 147 -20.61 -3.31 5.48
C GLU A 147 -19.36 -2.84 6.26
N VAL A 148 -18.17 -3.19 5.76
CA VAL A 148 -16.89 -3.00 6.46
C VAL A 148 -16.17 -1.71 6.08
N LEU A 149 -16.27 -1.27 4.82
CA LEU A 149 -15.59 -0.11 4.23
C LEU A 149 -16.60 0.95 3.72
N PRO A 150 -17.39 1.58 4.61
CA PRO A 150 -18.40 2.57 4.22
C PRO A 150 -17.82 3.92 3.78
#